data_AF-A0A800DZ23-F1
#
_entry.id   AF-A0A800DZ23-F1
#
_cell.length_a   1.000
_cell.length_b   1.000
_cell.length_c   1.000
_cell.angle_alpha   90.00
_cell.angle_beta   90.00
_cell.angle_gamma   90.00
#
_symmetry.space_group_name_H-M   'P 1'
#
loop_
_entity.id
_entity.type
_entity.pdbx_description
1 polymer ?
#
loop_
_entity_poly.entity_id
_entity_poly.type
_entity_poly.pdbx_seq_one_letter_code
_entity_poly.pdbx_strand_id
1 'polypeptide(L)'
;NNRIFTEKFFTSAPKNLDLKKIYDTIVIANGKEYTLKIKGDETILQATINAGISVDYSCRNGSCLSCTCELSSGKIIAQNDSELTEEQKNNNIILACQSYANSENIKINYDTKIKKSILHNRNKLIAVGLIAFLFLSLFLLRPSNELFLAKGHYNIGHEDLKCSHCHQDAPGTTRQQIQRKVQIFLGSELPDAYLGKSPVENGDCLHCHIRPNDAHPIYRFMEPKFKEAREAIHPENCVSCHAEHKKERVTFKETGYCVNCHKDIEIKNDPLDMKHEVLIKKEMWNTCVQCHDFHGNHEMKTPDKIKDTIPLIKIKEYFKDGEDPYSKVKKYVANLDSINTLNK
;
A
#
# COMPACT_ATOMS: atom_id res chain seq x y z
N ASN A 1 61.19 27.44 -3.49
CA ASN A 1 60.40 28.68 -3.31
C ASN A 1 59.09 28.61 -4.08
N ASN A 2 58.11 27.85 -3.58
CA ASN A 2 56.74 27.87 -4.11
C ASN A 2 55.96 29.01 -3.44
N ARG A 3 55.98 30.20 -4.05
CA ARG A 3 55.03 31.25 -3.69
C ARG A 3 53.76 31.02 -4.51
N ILE A 4 52.74 30.48 -3.87
CA ILE A 4 51.39 30.45 -4.44
C ILE A 4 50.90 31.89 -4.50
N PHE A 5 50.71 32.42 -5.71
CA PHE A 5 50.04 33.69 -5.93
C PHE A 5 48.53 33.43 -5.96
N THR A 6 47.83 33.83 -4.90
CA THR A 6 46.36 33.94 -4.94
C THR A 6 45.99 35.25 -5.64
N GLU A 7 45.56 35.17 -6.90
CA GLU A 7 44.88 36.29 -7.55
C GLU A 7 43.46 36.43 -6.98
N LYS A 8 43.19 37.57 -6.33
CA LYS A 8 41.83 37.97 -5.98
C LYS A 8 41.22 38.64 -7.20
N PHE A 9 40.34 37.93 -7.91
CA PHE A 9 39.49 38.51 -8.94
C PHE A 9 38.50 39.47 -8.28
N PHE A 10 38.90 40.75 -8.14
CA PHE A 10 37.98 41.79 -7.70
C PHE A 10 37.13 42.19 -8.90
N THR A 11 35.83 41.91 -8.81
CA THR A 11 34.85 42.57 -9.68
C THR A 11 34.98 44.08 -9.49
N SER A 12 35.14 44.81 -10.59
CA SER A 12 35.27 46.27 -10.57
C SER A 12 34.12 46.91 -9.77
N ALA A 13 34.46 47.88 -8.92
CA ALA A 13 33.50 48.56 -8.05
C ALA A 13 32.34 49.21 -8.85
N PRO A 14 31.13 49.32 -8.28
CA PRO A 14 29.99 49.97 -8.92
C PRO A 14 30.32 51.38 -9.43
N LYS A 15 29.85 51.75 -10.63
CA LYS A 15 30.16 53.03 -11.29
C LYS A 15 29.64 54.30 -10.59
N ASN A 16 28.76 54.16 -9.59
CA ASN A 16 28.05 55.28 -8.93
C ASN A 16 28.48 55.51 -7.47
N LEU A 17 29.70 55.11 -7.10
CA LEU A 17 30.22 55.33 -5.75
C LEU A 17 30.92 56.69 -5.62
N ASP A 18 30.66 57.40 -4.51
CA ASP A 18 31.45 58.57 -4.13
C ASP A 18 32.70 58.12 -3.35
N LEU A 19 33.79 57.90 -4.09
CA LEU A 19 35.05 57.35 -3.57
C LEU A 19 35.73 58.23 -2.51
N LYS A 20 35.37 59.51 -2.40
CA LYS A 20 35.98 60.45 -1.44
C LYS A 20 35.12 60.68 -0.19
N LYS A 21 33.86 60.25 -0.21
CA LYS A 21 32.94 60.45 0.91
C LYS A 21 33.13 59.37 1.98
N ILE A 22 33.06 59.80 3.22
CA ILE A 22 33.04 58.95 4.40
C ILE A 22 31.63 59.01 4.98
N TYR A 23 31.03 57.85 5.21
CA TYR A 23 29.68 57.71 5.73
C TYR A 23 29.74 57.26 7.18
N ASP A 24 29.12 58.03 8.07
CA ASP A 24 28.88 57.58 9.44
C ASP A 24 27.79 56.51 9.41
N THR A 25 28.17 55.29 9.82
CA THR A 25 27.34 54.09 9.75
C THR A 25 27.21 53.46 11.12
N ILE A 26 25.97 53.21 11.53
CA ILE A 26 25.65 52.49 12.77
C ILE A 26 25.54 51.00 12.45
N VAL A 27 26.35 50.18 13.12
CA VAL A 27 26.36 48.73 12.98
C VAL A 27 25.90 48.10 14.28
N ILE A 28 24.80 47.34 14.25
CA ILE A 28 24.36 46.51 15.36
C ILE A 28 24.84 45.08 15.12
N ALA A 29 25.63 44.55 16.05
CA ALA A 29 26.10 43.17 16.04
C ALA A 29 26.38 42.67 17.47
N ASN A 30 26.09 41.40 17.74
CA ASN A 30 26.29 40.76 19.04
C ASN A 30 25.64 41.51 20.21
N GLY A 31 24.48 42.12 19.98
CA GLY A 31 23.72 42.89 20.95
C GLY A 31 24.31 44.27 21.27
N LYS A 32 25.31 44.74 20.51
CA LYS A 32 25.98 46.03 20.71
C LYS A 32 25.87 46.91 19.46
N GLU A 33 25.80 48.22 19.69
CA GLU A 33 25.79 49.23 18.64
C GLU A 33 27.20 49.84 18.49
N TYR A 34 27.69 49.91 17.27
CA TYR A 34 29.01 50.43 16.90
C TYR A 34 28.87 51.53 15.86
N THR A 35 29.56 52.66 16.04
CA THR A 35 29.60 53.73 15.05
C THR A 35 30.89 53.63 14.24
N LEU A 36 30.77 53.36 12.94
CA LEU A 36 31.89 53.22 12.01
C LEU A 36 31.90 54.34 10.98
N LYS A 37 33.10 54.71 10.55
CA LYS A 37 33.33 55.60 9.41
C LYS A 37 33.70 54.76 8.20
N ILE A 38 32.75 54.53 7.30
CA ILE A 38 32.93 53.68 6.13
C ILE A 38 33.25 54.55 4.92
N LYS A 39 34.34 54.25 4.20
CA LYS A 39 34.68 54.95 2.95
C LYS A 39 33.77 54.48 1.82
N GLY A 40 33.42 55.36 0.88
CA GLY A 40 32.55 55.01 -0.25
C GLY A 40 33.09 53.90 -1.17
N ASP A 41 34.40 53.62 -1.15
CA ASP A 41 35.05 52.54 -1.90
C ASP A 41 35.20 51.23 -1.12
N GLU A 42 34.74 51.18 0.14
CA GLU A 42 34.82 50.02 1.02
C GLU A 42 33.43 49.38 1.23
N THR A 43 33.36 48.05 1.20
CA THR A 43 32.09 47.36 1.49
C THR A 43 31.77 47.43 2.98
N ILE A 44 30.48 47.39 3.31
CA ILE A 44 30.01 47.43 4.68
C ILE A 44 30.64 46.29 5.52
N LEU A 45 30.76 45.08 4.94
CA LEU A 45 31.42 43.96 5.61
C LEU A 45 32.91 44.23 5.87
N GLN A 46 33.63 44.78 4.89
CA GLN A 46 35.06 45.01 5.02
C GLN A 46 35.37 46.03 6.12
N ALA A 47 34.59 47.12 6.19
CA ALA A 47 34.71 48.10 7.26
C ALA A 47 34.34 47.52 8.64
N THR A 48 33.31 46.67 8.69
CA THR A 48 32.87 45.97 9.92
C THR A 48 33.97 45.07 10.48
N ILE A 49 34.59 44.24 9.63
CA ILE A 49 35.69 43.35 10.02
C ILE A 49 36.94 44.15 10.41
N ASN A 50 37.27 45.21 9.66
CA ASN A 50 38.42 46.07 9.94
C ASN A 50 38.30 46.79 11.29
N ALA A 51 37.06 47.07 11.74
CA ALA A 51 36.77 47.60 13.06
C ALA A 51 36.84 46.53 14.19
N GLY A 52 37.18 45.28 13.86
CA GLY A 52 37.27 44.18 14.82
C GLY A 52 35.91 43.63 15.28
N ILE A 53 34.82 43.96 14.58
CA ILE A 53 33.47 43.48 14.91
C ILE A 53 33.28 42.10 14.29
N SER A 54 33.09 41.10 15.14
CA SER A 54 32.83 39.72 14.70
C SER A 54 31.41 39.59 14.15
N VAL A 55 31.30 39.33 12.85
CA VAL A 55 30.04 39.07 12.15
C VAL A 55 30.19 37.83 11.26
N ASP A 56 29.08 37.17 10.92
CA ASP A 56 29.11 35.99 10.07
C ASP A 56 29.48 36.36 8.62
N TYR A 57 30.51 35.74 8.06
CA TYR A 57 30.85 35.85 6.63
C TYR A 57 31.70 34.64 6.18
N SER A 58 31.73 34.37 4.86
CA SER A 58 32.55 33.29 4.31
C SER A 58 33.13 33.65 2.93
N CYS A 59 32.30 33.74 1.88
CA CYS A 59 32.78 33.83 0.50
C CYS A 59 33.24 35.23 0.03
N ARG A 60 32.71 36.31 0.63
CA ARG A 60 32.89 37.71 0.22
C ARG A 60 32.49 38.08 -1.22
N ASN A 61 31.90 37.16 -1.99
CA ASN A 61 31.46 37.38 -3.38
C ASN A 61 29.92 37.32 -3.55
N GLY A 62 29.18 37.23 -2.44
CA GLY A 62 27.72 37.20 -2.42
C GLY A 62 27.08 35.81 -2.46
N SER A 63 27.81 34.73 -2.76
CA SER A 63 27.20 33.41 -2.98
C SER A 63 26.78 32.65 -1.71
N CYS A 64 27.47 32.84 -0.58
CA CYS A 64 27.23 32.05 0.63
C CYS A 64 26.09 32.56 1.52
N LEU A 65 25.59 33.78 1.27
CA LEU A 65 24.57 34.47 2.06
C LEU A 65 24.87 34.62 3.58
N SER A 66 26.10 34.34 4.04
CA SER A 66 26.41 34.42 5.48
C SER A 66 26.49 35.85 6.01
N CYS A 67 26.93 36.81 5.18
CA CYS A 67 27.04 38.23 5.56
C CYS A 67 25.74 39.01 5.41
N THR A 68 24.60 38.33 5.46
CA THR A 68 23.31 38.96 5.25
C THR A 68 22.92 39.76 6.49
N CYS A 69 22.46 40.99 6.32
CA CYS A 69 22.00 41.85 7.41
C CYS A 69 20.79 42.69 6.97
N GLU A 70 20.08 43.26 7.94
CA GLU A 70 18.97 44.18 7.68
C GLU A 70 19.49 45.62 7.57
N LEU A 71 19.06 46.35 6.55
CA LEU A 71 19.24 47.78 6.42
C LEU A 71 18.08 48.51 7.12
N SER A 72 18.29 48.91 8.37
CA SER A 72 17.27 49.59 9.18
C SER A 72 17.05 51.05 8.75
N SER A 73 18.08 51.73 8.22
CA SER A 73 17.93 53.08 7.66
C SER A 73 19.01 53.41 6.64
N GLY A 74 18.71 54.37 5.75
CA GLY A 74 19.61 54.89 4.73
C GLY A 74 19.51 54.16 3.39
N LYS A 75 20.48 54.39 2.49
CA LYS A 75 20.54 53.79 1.15
C LYS A 75 21.93 53.22 0.88
N ILE A 76 21.95 52.03 0.28
CA ILE A 76 23.17 51.36 -0.15
C ILE A 76 23.19 51.22 -1.67
N ILE A 77 24.38 51.02 -2.23
CA ILE A 77 24.57 50.53 -3.59
C ILE A 77 25.01 49.07 -3.49
N ALA A 78 24.21 48.16 -4.03
CA ALA A 78 24.57 46.75 -4.13
C ALA A 78 25.35 46.50 -5.43
N GLN A 79 26.51 45.88 -5.33
CA GLN A 79 27.30 45.40 -6.46
C GLN A 79 26.69 44.13 -7.05
N ASN A 80 26.21 43.23 -6.18
CA ASN A 80 25.45 42.05 -6.58
C ASN A 80 24.49 41.64 -5.44
N ASP A 81 23.22 41.48 -5.78
CA ASP A 81 22.15 41.01 -4.89
C ASP A 81 21.31 39.87 -5.53
N SER A 82 21.83 39.21 -6.58
CA SER A 82 21.11 38.20 -7.36
C SER A 82 20.68 36.97 -6.54
N GLU A 83 21.43 36.67 -5.48
CA GLU A 83 21.16 35.53 -4.59
C GLU A 83 20.10 35.83 -3.50
N LEU A 84 19.67 37.09 -3.38
CA LEU A 84 18.57 37.46 -2.49
C LEU A 84 17.23 37.30 -3.19
N THR A 85 16.25 36.70 -2.52
CA THR A 85 14.87 36.62 -3.01
C THR A 85 14.20 38.00 -2.97
N GLU A 86 13.17 38.20 -3.80
CA GLU A 86 12.39 39.44 -3.80
C GLU A 86 11.77 39.75 -2.42
N GLU A 87 11.35 38.73 -1.67
CA GLU A 87 10.87 38.89 -0.29
C GLU A 87 11.96 39.43 0.64
N GLN A 88 13.20 38.95 0.50
CA GLN A 88 14.33 39.44 1.29
C GLN A 88 14.63 40.90 0.95
N LYS A 89 14.66 41.25 -0.33
CA LYS A 89 14.88 42.64 -0.78
C LYS A 89 13.79 43.58 -0.27
N ASN A 90 12.51 43.16 -0.33
CA ASN A 90 11.37 43.92 0.21
C ASN A 90 11.42 44.11 1.73
N ASN A 91 12.06 43.19 2.46
CA ASN A 91 12.29 43.28 3.89
C ASN A 91 13.61 44.01 4.24
N ASN A 92 14.16 44.82 3.31
CA ASN A 92 15.40 45.57 3.47
C ASN A 92 16.62 44.70 3.84
N ILE A 93 16.63 43.44 3.40
CA ILE A 93 17.77 42.55 3.62
C ILE A 93 18.82 42.80 2.54
N ILE A 94 20.09 42.93 2.95
CA ILE A 94 21.23 43.21 2.08
C ILE A 94 22.38 42.23 2.32
N LEU A 95 23.28 42.10 1.33
CA LEU A 95 24.53 41.37 1.46
C LEU A 95 25.66 42.33 1.80
N ALA A 96 26.08 42.41 3.06
CA ALA A 96 27.08 43.38 3.51
C ALA A 96 28.42 43.31 2.74
N CYS A 97 28.79 42.13 2.22
CA CYS A 97 30.00 41.96 1.40
C CYS A 97 29.91 42.51 -0.02
N GLN A 98 28.70 42.79 -0.50
CA GLN A 98 28.41 43.34 -1.82
C GLN A 98 27.70 44.70 -1.73
N SER A 99 27.59 45.29 -0.54
CA SER A 99 26.90 46.57 -0.33
C SER A 99 27.88 47.66 0.08
N TYR A 100 27.68 48.85 -0.48
CA TYR A 100 28.45 50.07 -0.23
C TYR A 100 27.51 51.17 0.28
N ALA A 101 27.97 52.00 1.22
CA ALA A 101 27.18 53.11 1.76
C ALA A 101 26.96 54.20 0.70
N ASN A 102 25.74 54.76 0.62
CA ASN A 102 25.39 55.79 -0.37
C ASN A 102 24.50 56.93 0.16
N SER A 103 24.19 56.97 1.46
CA SER A 103 23.46 58.07 2.07
C SER A 103 24.00 58.40 3.46
N GLU A 104 23.65 59.57 3.96
CA GLU A 104 23.78 59.88 5.39
C GLU A 104 22.76 59.03 6.18
N ASN A 105 23.10 58.67 7.42
CA ASN A 105 22.29 57.83 8.34
C ASN A 105 22.14 56.34 7.95
N ILE A 106 23.23 55.68 7.55
CA ILE A 106 23.21 54.22 7.35
C ILE A 106 23.11 53.53 8.72
N LYS A 107 22.10 52.69 8.91
CA LYS A 107 22.00 51.78 10.06
C LYS A 107 21.78 50.37 9.56
N ILE A 108 22.67 49.46 9.95
CA ILE A 108 22.58 48.04 9.61
C ILE A 108 22.57 47.18 10.86
N ASN A 109 21.84 46.07 10.80
CA ASN A 109 21.67 45.15 11.91
C ASN A 109 21.98 43.71 11.47
N TYR A 110 23.08 43.16 12.00
CA TYR A 110 23.48 41.76 11.81
C TYR A 110 22.74 40.80 12.76
N ASP A 111 22.16 41.32 13.86
CA ASP A 111 21.47 40.49 14.86
C ASP A 111 20.03 40.17 14.47
N THR A 112 19.48 40.86 13.46
CA THR A 112 18.14 40.54 12.98
C THR A 112 18.14 39.11 12.45
N LYS A 113 17.48 38.21 13.18
CA LYS A 113 17.33 36.82 12.78
C LYS A 113 16.54 36.76 11.49
N ILE A 114 17.25 36.73 10.35
CA ILE A 114 16.66 36.44 9.05
C ILE A 114 15.94 35.12 9.20
N LYS A 115 14.61 35.15 9.11
CA LYS A 115 13.78 33.95 9.19
C LYS A 115 14.18 33.05 8.02
N LYS A 116 15.07 32.08 8.25
CA LYS A 116 15.45 31.06 7.27
C LYS A 116 14.17 30.31 6.86
N SER A 117 13.71 30.59 5.65
CA SER A 117 12.39 30.27 5.06
C SER A 117 12.14 28.78 4.75
N ILE A 118 12.58 27.87 5.63
CA ILE A 118 12.24 26.43 5.52
C ILE A 118 11.76 25.87 6.88
N LEU A 119 12.08 26.53 8.00
CA LEU A 119 11.90 25.97 9.34
C LEU A 119 10.73 26.55 10.16
N HIS A 120 9.89 27.42 9.58
CA HIS A 120 8.84 28.14 10.34
C HIS A 120 7.76 27.21 10.93
N ASN A 121 7.66 25.97 10.44
CA ASN A 121 6.72 24.96 10.96
C ASN A 121 7.42 23.69 11.43
N ARG A 122 8.70 23.70 11.82
CA ARG A 122 9.40 22.48 12.24
C ARG A 122 8.65 21.74 13.36
N ASN A 123 8.13 22.46 14.34
CA ASN A 123 7.34 21.85 15.42
C ASN A 123 5.99 21.31 14.93
N LYS A 124 5.35 21.97 13.95
CA LYS A 124 4.12 21.44 13.32
C LYS A 124 4.42 20.22 12.46
N LEU A 125 5.52 20.20 11.72
CA LEU A 125 5.97 19.06 10.91
C LEU A 125 6.35 17.87 11.79
N ILE A 126 7.06 18.12 12.89
CA ILE A 126 7.37 17.10 13.91
C ILE A 126 6.07 16.59 14.54
N ALA A 127 5.15 17.48 14.92
CA ALA A 127 3.87 17.07 15.50
C ALA A 127 3.03 16.23 14.52
N VAL A 128 2.93 16.65 13.25
CA VAL A 128 2.25 15.90 12.19
C VAL A 128 2.94 14.56 11.95
N GLY A 129 4.27 14.53 11.92
CA GLY A 129 5.05 13.30 11.79
C GLY A 129 4.83 12.33 12.96
N LEU A 130 4.78 12.84 14.20
CA LEU A 130 4.50 12.04 15.40
C LEU A 130 3.06 11.52 15.41
N ILE A 131 2.08 12.33 15.02
CA ILE A 131 0.69 11.90 14.90
C ILE A 131 0.57 10.82 13.81
N ALA A 132 1.19 11.04 12.64
CA ALA A 132 1.19 10.05 11.56
C ALA A 132 1.87 8.74 12.00
N PHE A 133 2.99 8.83 12.73
CA PHE A 133 3.66 7.66 13.30
C PHE A 133 2.82 6.93 14.34
N LEU A 134 2.11 7.66 15.20
CA LEU A 134 1.19 7.07 16.18
C LEU A 134 0.03 6.36 15.48
N PHE A 135 -0.57 6.97 14.45
CA PHE A 135 -1.64 6.35 13.66
C PHE A 135 -1.14 5.11 12.91
N LEU A 136 0.04 5.18 12.30
CA LEU A 136 0.63 4.06 11.57
C LEU A 136 1.00 2.91 12.53
N SER A 137 1.57 3.21 13.69
CA SER A 137 1.90 2.19 14.69
C SER A 137 0.65 1.54 15.27
N LEU A 138 -0.40 2.31 15.58
CA LEU A 138 -1.70 1.76 15.99
C LEU A 138 -2.32 0.91 14.88
N PHE A 139 -2.22 1.33 13.61
CA PHE A 139 -2.70 0.55 12.46
C PHE A 139 -1.95 -0.78 12.30
N LEU A 140 -0.62 -0.77 12.44
CA LEU A 140 0.23 -1.98 12.35
C LEU A 140 0.08 -2.93 13.55
N LEU A 141 -0.47 -2.44 14.66
CA LEU A 141 -0.78 -3.24 15.84
C LEU A 141 -2.22 -3.77 15.83
N ARG A 142 -3.07 -3.34 14.90
CA ARG A 142 -4.43 -3.89 14.80
C ARG A 142 -4.39 -5.34 14.27
N PRO A 143 -5.27 -6.22 14.79
CA PRO A 143 -5.61 -7.46 14.12
C PRO A 143 -6.15 -7.16 12.71
N SER A 144 -6.02 -8.13 11.81
CA SER A 144 -6.31 -8.08 10.37
C SER A 144 -7.48 -7.18 9.97
N ASN A 145 -7.29 -6.33 8.97
CA ASN A 145 -8.35 -5.44 8.48
C ASN A 145 -9.24 -6.12 7.44
N GLU A 146 -10.43 -6.55 7.85
CA GLU A 146 -11.49 -7.07 6.96
C GLU A 146 -11.91 -6.07 5.86
N LEU A 147 -11.71 -4.77 6.12
CA LEU A 147 -12.12 -3.68 5.23
C LEU A 147 -11.46 -3.73 3.84
N PHE A 148 -10.32 -4.38 3.70
CA PHE A 148 -9.55 -4.46 2.46
C PHE A 148 -9.77 -5.76 1.68
N LEU A 149 -10.65 -6.66 2.15
CA LEU A 149 -11.06 -7.83 1.37
C LEU A 149 -11.92 -7.38 0.18
N ALA A 150 -11.66 -7.94 -0.99
CA ALA A 150 -12.39 -7.63 -2.21
C ALA A 150 -13.88 -7.98 -2.01
N LYS A 151 -14.74 -6.99 -2.25
CA LYS A 151 -16.21 -7.12 -2.21
C LYS A 151 -16.71 -7.80 -3.48
N GLY A 152 -16.37 -9.06 -3.66
CA GLY A 152 -17.09 -9.92 -4.59
C GLY A 152 -18.56 -10.03 -4.16
N HIS A 153 -19.45 -10.32 -5.09
CA HIS A 153 -20.80 -10.74 -4.70
C HIS A 153 -20.71 -12.09 -3.98
N TYR A 154 -21.52 -12.28 -2.94
CA TYR A 154 -21.65 -13.59 -2.31
C TYR A 154 -22.22 -14.60 -3.30
N ASN A 155 -21.78 -15.85 -3.14
CA ASN A 155 -22.47 -16.99 -3.73
C ASN A 155 -23.92 -17.05 -3.25
N ILE A 156 -24.79 -17.64 -4.07
CA ILE A 156 -26.18 -17.89 -3.70
C ILE A 156 -26.25 -18.80 -2.47
N GLY A 157 -27.03 -18.40 -1.48
CA GLY A 157 -27.15 -19.09 -0.18
C GLY A 157 -26.13 -18.63 0.87
N HIS A 158 -25.22 -17.71 0.52
CA HIS A 158 -24.22 -17.13 1.42
C HIS A 158 -24.33 -15.60 1.52
N GLU A 159 -25.44 -15.02 1.07
CA GLU A 159 -25.66 -13.57 1.02
C GLU A 159 -25.61 -12.90 2.40
N ASP A 160 -25.93 -13.65 3.45
CA ASP A 160 -25.90 -13.19 4.84
C ASP A 160 -24.58 -13.51 5.58
N LEU A 161 -23.62 -14.18 4.91
CA LEU A 161 -22.32 -14.46 5.51
C LEU A 161 -21.39 -13.25 5.37
N LYS A 162 -20.54 -13.04 6.39
CA LYS A 162 -19.46 -12.05 6.34
C LYS A 162 -18.21 -12.67 5.74
N CYS A 163 -17.34 -11.85 5.16
CA CYS A 163 -16.08 -12.29 4.59
C CYS A 163 -15.20 -13.05 5.61
N SER A 164 -15.26 -12.68 6.89
CA SER A 164 -14.51 -13.35 7.96
C SER A 164 -15.03 -14.72 8.36
N HIS A 165 -16.22 -15.12 7.93
CA HIS A 165 -16.70 -16.48 8.17
C HIS A 165 -15.92 -17.52 7.34
N CYS A 166 -15.39 -17.12 6.17
CA CYS A 166 -14.51 -17.97 5.35
C CYS A 166 -13.04 -17.56 5.51
N HIS A 167 -12.74 -16.27 5.62
CA HIS A 167 -11.37 -15.77 5.77
C HIS A 167 -10.96 -15.65 7.23
N GLN A 168 -10.28 -16.68 7.71
CA GLN A 168 -9.62 -16.68 9.03
C GLN A 168 -8.42 -15.73 9.06
N ASP A 169 -8.10 -15.24 10.26
CA ASP A 169 -6.92 -14.41 10.45
C ASP A 169 -5.65 -15.19 10.12
N ALA A 170 -4.76 -14.57 9.34
CA ALA A 170 -3.44 -15.13 9.11
C ALA A 170 -2.69 -15.19 10.44
N PRO A 171 -1.91 -16.26 10.69
CA PRO A 171 -1.22 -16.42 11.96
C PRO A 171 -0.24 -15.26 12.22
N GLY A 172 -0.22 -14.81 13.47
CA GLY A 172 0.64 -13.71 13.92
C GLY A 172 0.03 -12.31 13.75
N THR A 173 0.69 -11.31 14.32
CA THR A 173 0.28 -9.91 14.21
C THR A 173 0.64 -9.33 12.83
N THR A 174 -0.08 -8.29 12.40
CA THR A 174 0.22 -7.54 11.16
C THR A 174 1.70 -7.13 11.06
N ARG A 175 2.31 -6.73 12.18
CA ARG A 175 3.75 -6.46 12.28
C ARG A 175 4.61 -7.69 11.93
N GLN A 176 4.32 -8.84 12.51
CA GLN A 176 5.07 -10.08 12.26
C GLN A 176 4.91 -10.53 10.80
N GLN A 177 3.72 -10.41 10.25
CA GLN A 177 3.43 -10.74 8.84
C GLN A 177 4.21 -9.83 7.89
N ILE A 178 4.24 -8.51 8.13
CA ILE A 178 5.05 -7.56 7.32
C ILE A 178 6.54 -7.86 7.47
N GLN A 179 7.01 -8.10 8.70
CA GLN A 179 8.41 -8.48 8.94
C GLN A 179 8.78 -9.74 8.15
N ARG A 180 7.87 -10.71 8.07
CA ARG A 180 8.06 -11.93 7.28
C ARG A 180 8.17 -11.64 5.78
N LYS A 181 7.26 -10.82 5.22
CA LYS A 181 7.32 -10.42 3.80
C LYS A 181 8.64 -9.72 3.46
N VAL A 182 9.13 -8.85 4.34
CA VAL A 182 10.44 -8.19 4.17
C VAL A 182 11.57 -9.21 4.19
N GLN A 183 11.56 -10.19 5.10
CA GLN A 183 12.59 -11.24 5.12
C GLN A 183 12.61 -12.08 3.84
N ILE A 184 11.44 -12.42 3.29
CA ILE A 184 11.33 -13.17 2.03
C ILE A 184 11.85 -12.33 0.87
N PHE A 185 11.47 -11.05 0.80
CA PHE A 185 12.01 -10.11 -0.19
C PHE A 185 13.54 -10.00 -0.11
N LEU A 186 14.10 -10.09 1.10
CA LEU A 186 15.55 -10.12 1.34
C LEU A 186 16.21 -11.50 1.15
N GLY A 187 15.47 -12.51 0.65
CA GLY A 187 16.01 -13.83 0.27
C GLY A 187 15.91 -14.94 1.33
N SER A 188 15.01 -14.83 2.31
CA SER A 188 14.78 -15.89 3.30
C SER A 188 14.06 -17.11 2.69
N GLU A 189 14.58 -18.33 2.92
CA GLU A 189 13.99 -19.62 2.50
C GLU A 189 12.86 -20.15 3.42
N LEU A 190 12.56 -19.45 4.50
CA LEU A 190 11.50 -19.86 5.43
C LEU A 190 10.12 -19.84 4.71
N PRO A 191 9.08 -20.52 5.24
CA PRO A 191 7.73 -20.52 4.66
C PRO A 191 7.09 -19.13 4.58
N ASP A 192 6.29 -18.87 3.54
CA ASP A 192 5.58 -17.58 3.40
C ASP A 192 4.51 -17.39 4.48
N ALA A 193 4.27 -16.14 4.89
CA ALA A 193 3.15 -15.77 5.73
C ALA A 193 2.20 -14.85 4.96
N TYR A 194 0.91 -15.14 5.02
CA TYR A 194 -0.12 -14.28 4.46
C TYR A 194 -0.25 -12.99 5.28
N LEU A 195 -0.60 -11.89 4.60
CA LEU A 195 -0.82 -10.60 5.23
C LEU A 195 -2.32 -10.42 5.51
N GLY A 196 -2.66 -10.15 6.76
CA GLY A 196 -4.03 -9.95 7.23
C GLY A 196 -4.77 -11.28 7.38
N LYS A 197 -5.29 -11.82 6.29
CA LYS A 197 -6.14 -13.02 6.28
C LYS A 197 -5.46 -14.18 5.56
N SER A 198 -5.75 -15.39 6.01
CA SER A 198 -5.36 -16.62 5.30
C SER A 198 -6.24 -16.82 4.06
N PRO A 199 -5.73 -17.52 3.03
CA PRO A 199 -6.58 -18.03 1.95
C PRO A 199 -7.65 -18.97 2.54
N VAL A 200 -8.81 -19.04 1.90
CA VAL A 200 -9.84 -20.02 2.23
C VAL A 200 -9.39 -21.36 1.68
N GLU A 201 -9.38 -22.39 2.52
CA GLU A 201 -9.09 -23.77 2.13
C GLU A 201 -10.35 -24.63 2.20
N ASN A 202 -10.33 -25.80 1.54
CA ASN A 202 -11.46 -26.74 1.57
C ASN A 202 -11.83 -27.18 3.00
N GLY A 203 -10.87 -27.11 3.95
CA GLY A 203 -11.11 -27.37 5.37
C GLY A 203 -12.05 -26.35 6.03
N ASP A 204 -11.97 -25.08 5.64
CA ASP A 204 -12.81 -24.01 6.19
C ASP A 204 -14.27 -24.20 5.76
N CYS A 205 -14.49 -24.57 4.49
CA CYS A 205 -15.81 -24.88 3.97
C CYS A 205 -16.40 -26.13 4.66
N LEU A 206 -15.57 -27.14 4.91
CA LEU A 206 -16.00 -28.37 5.55
C LEU A 206 -16.53 -28.14 6.96
N HIS A 207 -15.99 -27.19 7.72
CA HIS A 207 -16.49 -26.96 9.08
C HIS A 207 -18.01 -26.74 9.12
N CYS A 208 -18.54 -26.00 8.15
CA CYS A 208 -19.98 -25.74 8.00
C CYS A 208 -20.71 -26.80 7.15
N HIS A 209 -19.99 -27.51 6.28
CA HIS A 209 -20.55 -28.47 5.31
C HIS A 209 -20.20 -29.95 5.56
N ILE A 210 -19.60 -30.32 6.70
CA ILE A 210 -19.30 -31.72 7.05
C ILE A 210 -20.60 -32.51 7.05
N ARG A 211 -20.63 -33.54 6.21
CA ARG A 211 -21.71 -34.52 6.12
C ARG A 211 -21.14 -35.87 6.55
N PRO A 212 -21.57 -36.44 7.68
CA PRO A 212 -21.09 -37.74 8.14
C PRO A 212 -21.27 -38.87 7.10
N ASN A 213 -22.29 -38.74 6.25
CA ASN A 213 -22.62 -39.68 5.18
C ASN A 213 -22.46 -39.05 3.79
N ASP A 214 -21.45 -38.18 3.60
CA ASP A 214 -21.12 -37.71 2.26
C ASP A 214 -20.75 -38.89 1.35
N ALA A 215 -21.28 -38.90 0.13
CA ALA A 215 -20.89 -39.87 -0.88
C ALA A 215 -19.45 -39.61 -1.38
N HIS A 216 -18.98 -38.35 -1.26
CA HIS A 216 -17.67 -37.87 -1.63
C HIS A 216 -16.98 -37.15 -0.45
N PRO A 217 -16.62 -37.87 0.63
CA PRO A 217 -15.96 -37.22 1.76
C PRO A 217 -14.52 -36.85 1.40
N ILE A 218 -14.04 -35.69 1.86
CA ILE A 218 -12.72 -35.14 1.48
C ILE A 218 -11.56 -36.10 1.76
N TYR A 219 -11.62 -36.85 2.86
CA TYR A 219 -10.57 -37.82 3.18
C TYR A 219 -10.39 -38.91 2.10
N ARG A 220 -11.45 -39.27 1.36
CA ARG A 220 -11.35 -40.24 0.24
C ARG A 220 -10.58 -39.65 -0.93
N PHE A 221 -10.70 -38.35 -1.20
CA PHE A 221 -9.90 -37.69 -2.23
C PHE A 221 -8.42 -37.66 -1.88
N MET A 222 -8.10 -37.59 -0.58
CA MET A 222 -6.73 -37.59 -0.09
C MET A 222 -6.07 -38.99 -0.10
N GLU A 223 -6.80 -40.05 -0.47
CA GLU A 223 -6.23 -41.39 -0.60
C GLU A 223 -5.06 -41.41 -1.61
N PRO A 224 -3.95 -42.11 -1.34
CA PRO A 224 -2.77 -42.14 -2.20
C PRO A 224 -3.06 -42.56 -3.65
N LYS A 225 -4.05 -43.43 -3.86
CA LYS A 225 -4.45 -43.92 -5.19
C LYS A 225 -4.96 -42.82 -6.13
N PHE A 226 -5.42 -41.69 -5.58
CA PHE A 226 -5.89 -40.54 -6.35
C PHE A 226 -4.84 -39.43 -6.46
N LYS A 227 -3.58 -39.67 -6.05
CA LYS A 227 -2.52 -38.66 -6.08
C LYS A 227 -2.30 -38.06 -7.47
N GLU A 228 -2.16 -38.90 -8.50
CA GLU A 228 -1.96 -38.44 -9.89
C GLU A 228 -3.15 -37.67 -10.42
N ALA A 229 -4.38 -38.13 -10.11
CA ALA A 229 -5.59 -37.38 -10.43
C ALA A 229 -5.55 -36.01 -9.76
N ARG A 230 -5.32 -35.94 -8.43
CA ARG A 230 -5.21 -34.68 -7.69
C ARG A 230 -4.16 -33.73 -8.27
N GLU A 231 -2.99 -34.22 -8.63
CA GLU A 231 -1.94 -33.40 -9.26
C GLU A 231 -2.36 -32.85 -10.63
N ALA A 232 -3.23 -33.56 -11.37
CA ALA A 232 -3.74 -33.10 -12.66
C ALA A 232 -4.90 -32.08 -12.56
N ILE A 233 -5.76 -32.22 -11.54
CA ILE A 233 -6.95 -31.37 -11.35
C ILE A 233 -6.78 -30.26 -10.29
N HIS A 234 -5.73 -30.32 -9.47
CA HIS A 234 -5.45 -29.39 -8.37
C HIS A 234 -6.66 -29.07 -7.45
N PRO A 235 -7.41 -30.07 -6.96
CA PRO A 235 -8.65 -29.87 -6.21
C PRO A 235 -8.44 -29.14 -4.88
N GLU A 236 -7.23 -29.18 -4.32
CA GLU A 236 -6.82 -28.38 -3.16
C GLU A 236 -6.74 -26.87 -3.44
N ASN A 237 -6.41 -26.49 -4.68
CA ASN A 237 -6.38 -25.10 -5.14
C ASN A 237 -7.73 -24.67 -5.74
N CYS A 238 -8.56 -25.63 -6.08
CA CYS A 238 -9.95 -25.40 -6.39
C CYS A 238 -10.70 -25.11 -5.09
N VAL A 239 -10.61 -23.86 -4.64
CA VAL A 239 -11.59 -23.19 -3.73
C VAL A 239 -12.97 -23.05 -4.44
N SER A 240 -13.21 -23.97 -5.37
CA SER A 240 -13.95 -23.88 -6.61
C SER A 240 -14.40 -25.27 -7.05
N CYS A 241 -14.62 -26.21 -6.12
CA CYS A 241 -15.84 -27.00 -6.33
C CYS A 241 -17.09 -26.08 -6.37
N HIS A 242 -16.99 -24.75 -6.06
CA HIS A 242 -17.95 -23.62 -6.16
C HIS A 242 -17.35 -22.20 -6.22
N ALA A 243 -16.69 -21.82 -7.32
CA ALA A 243 -16.26 -20.45 -7.69
C ALA A 243 -16.81 -19.32 -6.81
N GLU A 244 -16.15 -19.07 -5.67
CA GLU A 244 -16.74 -18.43 -4.47
C GLU A 244 -17.18 -16.97 -4.63
N HIS A 245 -16.87 -16.38 -5.78
CA HIS A 245 -17.16 -14.98 -6.10
C HIS A 245 -17.75 -14.78 -7.51
N LYS A 246 -18.11 -15.86 -8.20
CA LYS A 246 -18.91 -15.77 -9.43
C LYS A 246 -20.36 -15.96 -9.04
N LYS A 247 -21.26 -15.17 -9.63
CA LYS A 247 -22.70 -15.27 -9.32
C LYS A 247 -23.27 -16.67 -9.61
N GLU A 248 -22.65 -17.38 -10.56
CA GLU A 248 -23.06 -18.69 -11.06
C GLU A 248 -22.66 -19.86 -10.13
N ARG A 249 -23.58 -20.82 -9.93
CA ARG A 249 -23.28 -22.14 -9.31
C ARG A 249 -22.24 -22.90 -10.15
N VAL A 250 -21.54 -23.89 -9.58
CA VAL A 250 -20.57 -24.67 -10.37
C VAL A 250 -21.20 -25.28 -11.57
N THR A 251 -20.49 -25.10 -12.67
CA THR A 251 -21.02 -25.37 -13.99
C THR A 251 -20.46 -26.66 -14.54
N PHE A 252 -21.26 -27.20 -15.44
CA PHE A 252 -21.02 -28.41 -16.20
C PHE A 252 -19.77 -28.44 -17.10
N LYS A 253 -19.10 -27.30 -17.34
CA LYS A 253 -17.89 -27.25 -18.18
C LYS A 253 -16.74 -28.10 -17.61
N GLU A 254 -16.84 -28.49 -16.35
CA GLU A 254 -15.88 -29.31 -15.61
C GLU A 254 -16.23 -30.81 -15.60
N THR A 255 -17.14 -31.29 -16.46
CA THR A 255 -17.54 -32.72 -16.55
C THR A 255 -16.40 -33.70 -16.83
N GLY A 256 -15.26 -33.22 -17.34
CA GLY A 256 -14.00 -33.98 -17.37
C GLY A 256 -13.46 -34.37 -15.99
N TYR A 257 -14.00 -33.82 -14.91
CA TYR A 257 -13.65 -34.18 -13.54
C TYR A 257 -14.11 -35.60 -13.19
N CYS A 258 -15.31 -35.99 -13.60
CA CYS A 258 -15.89 -37.28 -13.27
C CYS A 258 -15.05 -38.42 -13.83
N VAL A 259 -14.56 -38.29 -15.08
CA VAL A 259 -13.75 -39.32 -15.75
C VAL A 259 -12.43 -39.58 -15.03
N ASN A 260 -11.83 -38.57 -14.40
CA ASN A 260 -10.53 -38.73 -13.72
C ASN A 260 -10.57 -39.74 -12.57
N CYS A 261 -11.72 -39.87 -11.90
CA CYS A 261 -11.90 -40.77 -10.75
C CYS A 261 -12.83 -41.95 -11.02
N HIS A 262 -13.77 -41.83 -11.98
CA HIS A 262 -14.83 -42.82 -12.21
C HIS A 262 -14.72 -43.56 -13.55
N LYS A 263 -13.68 -43.33 -14.37
CA LYS A 263 -13.49 -44.06 -15.64
C LYS A 263 -13.49 -45.59 -15.50
N ASP A 264 -13.04 -46.10 -14.36
CA ASP A 264 -12.86 -47.53 -14.11
C ASP A 264 -13.90 -48.08 -13.10
N ILE A 265 -15.02 -47.38 -12.88
CA ILE A 265 -16.03 -47.82 -11.90
C ILE A 265 -16.79 -49.06 -12.39
N GLU A 266 -16.86 -50.08 -11.54
CA GLU A 266 -17.67 -51.28 -11.77
C GLU A 266 -18.80 -51.38 -10.74
N ILE A 267 -20.04 -51.43 -11.21
CA ILE A 267 -21.23 -51.54 -10.36
C ILE A 267 -21.81 -52.94 -10.51
N LYS A 268 -21.76 -53.74 -9.43
CA LYS A 268 -22.20 -55.15 -9.44
C LYS A 268 -23.70 -55.32 -9.73
N ASN A 269 -24.53 -54.50 -9.08
CA ASN A 269 -25.99 -54.51 -9.24
C ASN A 269 -26.43 -53.16 -9.78
N ASP A 270 -26.29 -52.98 -11.09
CA ASP A 270 -26.65 -51.74 -11.76
C ASP A 270 -28.18 -51.63 -11.89
N PRO A 271 -28.83 -50.63 -11.26
CA PRO A 271 -30.28 -50.46 -11.32
C PRO A 271 -30.76 -49.92 -12.68
N LEU A 272 -29.86 -49.45 -13.54
CA LEU A 272 -30.21 -48.78 -14.80
C LEU A 272 -30.57 -49.74 -15.93
N ASP A 273 -31.49 -49.28 -16.78
CA ASP A 273 -31.79 -49.91 -18.06
C ASP A 273 -30.58 -49.92 -19.03
N MET A 274 -29.79 -48.85 -19.02
CA MET A 274 -28.46 -48.77 -19.63
C MET A 274 -27.40 -48.72 -18.53
N LYS A 275 -26.60 -49.78 -18.43
CA LYS A 275 -25.55 -49.88 -17.41
C LYS A 275 -24.56 -48.71 -17.47
N HIS A 276 -24.06 -48.28 -16.32
CA HIS A 276 -23.04 -47.24 -16.16
C HIS A 276 -21.79 -47.54 -16.99
N GLU A 277 -21.37 -48.80 -17.08
CA GLU A 277 -20.25 -49.23 -17.92
C GLU A 277 -20.44 -48.83 -19.40
N VAL A 278 -21.67 -48.91 -19.90
CA VAL A 278 -22.01 -48.53 -21.29
C VAL A 278 -21.97 -47.01 -21.46
N LEU A 279 -22.44 -46.26 -20.46
CA LEU A 279 -22.38 -44.79 -20.46
C LEU A 279 -20.93 -44.29 -20.48
N ILE A 280 -20.07 -44.92 -19.67
CA ILE A 280 -18.63 -44.61 -19.59
C ILE A 280 -17.92 -44.92 -20.91
N LYS A 281 -18.16 -46.10 -21.49
CA LYS A 281 -17.58 -46.51 -22.79
C LYS A 281 -18.01 -45.60 -23.95
N LYS A 282 -19.19 -44.99 -23.85
CA LYS A 282 -19.70 -44.02 -24.83
C LYS A 282 -19.31 -42.58 -24.53
N GLU A 283 -18.51 -42.36 -23.48
CA GLU A 283 -18.09 -41.04 -23.01
C GLU A 283 -19.26 -40.10 -22.69
N MET A 284 -20.41 -40.66 -22.31
CA MET A 284 -21.64 -39.92 -21.99
C MET A 284 -21.60 -39.35 -20.56
N TRP A 285 -20.47 -38.73 -20.16
CA TRP A 285 -20.25 -38.16 -18.83
C TRP A 285 -21.26 -37.05 -18.49
N ASN A 286 -21.81 -36.44 -19.53
CA ASN A 286 -22.80 -35.39 -19.43
C ASN A 286 -24.14 -35.88 -18.83
N THR A 287 -24.45 -37.17 -18.91
CA THR A 287 -25.72 -37.71 -18.38
C THR A 287 -25.71 -37.91 -16.88
N CYS A 288 -24.53 -37.96 -16.24
CA CYS A 288 -24.42 -38.22 -14.80
C CYS A 288 -25.19 -37.21 -13.95
N VAL A 289 -25.10 -35.91 -14.28
CA VAL A 289 -25.81 -34.84 -13.56
C VAL A 289 -27.32 -34.82 -13.82
N GLN A 290 -27.79 -35.57 -14.83
CA GLN A 290 -29.22 -35.66 -15.14
C GLN A 290 -29.94 -36.65 -14.22
N CYS A 291 -29.21 -37.65 -13.72
CA CYS A 291 -29.71 -38.66 -12.79
C CYS A 291 -29.37 -38.32 -11.33
N HIS A 292 -28.20 -37.71 -11.10
CA HIS A 292 -27.67 -37.50 -9.76
C HIS A 292 -27.50 -36.02 -9.45
N ASP A 293 -27.97 -35.65 -8.27
CA ASP A 293 -27.71 -34.36 -7.69
C ASP A 293 -26.39 -34.37 -6.91
N PHE A 294 -25.31 -33.98 -7.59
CA PHE A 294 -23.98 -33.86 -6.98
C PHE A 294 -23.73 -32.48 -6.34
N HIS A 295 -24.60 -31.50 -6.57
CA HIS A 295 -24.37 -30.08 -6.23
C HIS A 295 -25.40 -29.55 -5.23
N GLY A 296 -26.59 -30.13 -5.24
CA GLY A 296 -27.66 -29.87 -4.32
C GLY A 296 -27.70 -30.94 -3.24
N ASN A 297 -28.00 -30.50 -2.03
CA ASN A 297 -28.27 -31.41 -0.93
C ASN A 297 -29.76 -31.81 -0.94
N HIS A 298 -30.33 -32.10 -2.11
CA HIS A 298 -31.76 -32.34 -2.24
C HIS A 298 -32.11 -33.78 -1.90
N GLU A 299 -33.29 -33.97 -1.31
CA GLU A 299 -33.90 -35.28 -1.24
C GLU A 299 -34.49 -35.62 -2.61
N MET A 300 -33.91 -36.61 -3.28
CA MET A 300 -34.39 -37.07 -4.58
C MET A 300 -34.33 -38.59 -4.70
N LYS A 301 -35.22 -39.14 -5.52
CA LYS A 301 -35.11 -40.52 -6.00
C LYS A 301 -34.37 -40.49 -7.33
N THR A 302 -33.23 -41.17 -7.40
CA THR A 302 -32.49 -41.34 -8.66
C THR A 302 -33.36 -42.10 -9.67
N PRO A 303 -33.49 -41.61 -10.92
CA PRO A 303 -34.24 -42.29 -11.95
C PRO A 303 -33.51 -43.54 -12.43
N ASP A 304 -34.25 -44.64 -12.61
CA ASP A 304 -33.71 -45.92 -13.10
C ASP A 304 -33.59 -45.97 -14.64
N LYS A 305 -34.10 -44.94 -15.34
CA LYS A 305 -34.14 -44.86 -16.81
C LYS A 305 -33.72 -43.49 -17.30
N ILE A 306 -32.92 -43.46 -18.37
CA ILE A 306 -32.40 -42.20 -18.95
C ILE A 306 -33.54 -41.25 -19.39
N LYS A 307 -34.66 -41.79 -19.87
CA LYS A 307 -35.81 -40.99 -20.32
C LYS A 307 -36.52 -40.24 -19.19
N ASP A 308 -36.38 -40.71 -17.96
CA ASP A 308 -37.06 -40.16 -16.77
C ASP A 308 -36.14 -39.16 -16.03
N THR A 309 -35.00 -38.81 -16.64
CA THR A 309 -34.01 -37.88 -16.09
C THR A 309 -34.39 -36.41 -16.26
N ILE A 310 -33.74 -35.55 -15.49
CA ILE A 310 -33.91 -34.11 -15.64
C ILE A 310 -33.27 -33.67 -16.97
N PRO A 311 -33.99 -32.93 -17.84
CA PRO A 311 -33.43 -32.44 -19.09
C PRO A 311 -32.18 -31.59 -18.86
N LEU A 312 -31.12 -31.85 -19.63
CA LEU A 312 -29.85 -31.15 -19.50
C LEU A 312 -29.97 -29.62 -19.64
N ILE A 313 -30.94 -29.13 -20.41
CA ILE A 313 -31.22 -27.69 -20.56
C ILE A 313 -31.62 -27.07 -19.22
N LYS A 314 -32.52 -27.71 -18.46
CA LYS A 314 -32.95 -27.23 -17.13
C LYS A 314 -31.78 -27.20 -16.14
N ILE A 315 -30.90 -28.19 -16.19
CA ILE A 315 -29.70 -28.23 -15.34
C ILE A 315 -28.71 -27.12 -15.71
N LYS A 316 -28.56 -26.81 -17.01
CA LYS A 316 -27.73 -25.70 -17.46
C LYS A 316 -28.29 -24.34 -17.03
N GLU A 317 -29.60 -24.17 -17.05
CA GLU A 317 -30.27 -22.98 -16.53
C GLU A 317 -30.07 -22.88 -15.01
N TYR A 318 -30.23 -23.99 -14.28
CA TYR A 318 -29.96 -24.07 -12.85
C TYR A 318 -28.54 -23.63 -12.48
N PHE A 319 -27.53 -24.08 -13.23
CA PHE A 319 -26.14 -23.67 -12.98
C PHE A 319 -25.86 -22.19 -13.28
N LYS A 320 -26.71 -21.55 -14.09
CA LYS A 320 -26.69 -20.10 -14.37
C LYS A 320 -27.69 -19.34 -13.50
N ASP A 321 -27.84 -19.76 -12.25
CA ASP A 321 -28.70 -19.13 -11.25
C ASP A 321 -30.21 -19.19 -11.54
N GLY A 322 -30.62 -20.10 -12.43
CA GLY A 322 -32.02 -20.39 -12.72
C GLY A 322 -32.74 -21.16 -11.61
N GLU A 323 -33.99 -21.52 -11.88
CA GLU A 323 -34.86 -22.26 -10.96
C GLU A 323 -34.27 -23.64 -10.62
N ASP A 324 -34.42 -24.05 -9.36
CA ASP A 324 -33.94 -25.34 -8.87
C ASP A 324 -34.80 -26.48 -9.45
N PRO A 325 -34.22 -27.38 -10.28
CA PRO A 325 -34.97 -28.45 -10.94
C PRO A 325 -35.19 -29.66 -10.02
N TYR A 326 -34.62 -29.66 -8.83
CA TYR A 326 -34.70 -30.75 -7.85
C TYR A 326 -35.82 -30.48 -6.80
N SER A 327 -35.90 -31.33 -5.78
CA SER A 327 -36.86 -31.17 -4.68
C SER A 327 -36.53 -29.93 -3.84
N LYS A 328 -37.55 -29.22 -3.34
CA LYS A 328 -37.33 -28.13 -2.36
C LYS A 328 -36.88 -28.64 -0.99
N VAL A 329 -37.04 -29.94 -0.72
CA VAL A 329 -36.65 -30.57 0.53
C VAL A 329 -35.15 -30.90 0.47
N LYS A 330 -34.40 -30.40 1.45
CA LYS A 330 -32.97 -30.69 1.60
C LYS A 330 -32.79 -31.86 2.56
N LYS A 331 -31.88 -32.79 2.22
CA LYS A 331 -31.55 -33.96 3.02
C LYS A 331 -30.81 -33.61 4.32
N TYR A 332 -30.00 -32.56 4.29
CA TYR A 332 -29.33 -32.00 5.47
C TYR A 332 -29.46 -30.47 5.47
N VAL A 333 -29.51 -29.86 6.65
CA VAL A 333 -29.52 -28.40 6.78
C VAL A 333 -28.24 -28.00 7.52
N ALA A 334 -27.61 -26.91 7.08
CA ALA A 334 -26.39 -26.42 7.72
C ALA A 334 -26.65 -26.11 9.19
N ASN A 335 -25.71 -26.50 10.07
CA ASN A 335 -25.81 -26.21 11.50
C ASN A 335 -25.38 -24.76 11.76
N LEU A 336 -26.34 -23.85 11.77
CA LEU A 336 -26.08 -22.42 12.00
C LEU A 336 -25.55 -22.10 13.41
N ASP A 337 -25.75 -22.98 14.40
CA ASP A 337 -25.25 -22.78 15.77
C ASP A 337 -23.73 -22.93 15.87
N SER A 338 -23.11 -23.69 14.95
CA SER A 338 -21.65 -23.80 14.83
C SER A 338 -20.98 -22.51 14.33
N ILE A 339 -21.71 -21.67 13.60
CA ILE A 339 -21.19 -20.39 13.06
C ILE A 339 -21.03 -19.36 14.18
N ASN A 340 -21.90 -19.38 15.20
CA ASN A 340 -21.86 -18.45 16.33
C ASN A 340 -20.77 -18.78 17.37
N THR A 341 -20.19 -19.98 17.33
CA THR A 341 -19.10 -20.39 18.24
C THR A 341 -17.70 -20.09 17.71
N LEU A 342 -17.57 -19.71 16.44
CA LEU A 342 -16.29 -19.30 15.83
C LEU A 342 -15.84 -17.86 16.20
N ASN A 343 -16.67 -17.12 16.93
CA ASN A 343 -16.37 -15.75 17.41
C ASN A 343 -16.16 -15.67 18.94
N LYS A 344 -15.86 -16.78 19.62
CA LYS A 344 -15.55 -16.79 21.07
C LYS A 344 -14.13 -17.20 21.37
#